data_AF-A0A378B755-F1
#
_entry.id   AF-A0A378B755-F1
#
_cell.length_a   1.000
_cell.length_b   1.000
_cell.length_c   1.000
_cell.angle_alpha   90.00
_cell.angle_beta   90.00
_cell.angle_gamma   90.00
#
_symmetry.space_group_name_H-M   'P 1'
#
loop_
_entity.id
_entity.type
_entity.pdbx_description
1 polymer ?
#
loop_
_entity_poly.entity_id
_entity_poly.type
_entity_poly.pdbx_seq_one_letter_code
_entity_poly.pdbx_strand_id
1 'polypeptide(L)'
;MERKGIIAAGNMLVDHVHQIGQWPERGWLVEIVHSERATGGAPLNVLLTLAKMHAGLPLQAVGLIGEDNDGDYITAMLDQYHINRQLVQRTSSAPTSMTQVMTDAEGQRTFFHSPGANRLLDLPAFEPLDAPLKIFHLGYLLLLESLDRPDEVYGTRSARLLAQMRERGYEVSLDLVSRKGDPRYRPLVLPALKHLDYLTINELEASEFSGLEIRLPNGEPHVANIARAASALLDAGVRQRVVIHCPEGHGRLPYRSRALGTVMAAAAGGDYRQRRRGGRLLRRSAVWQSRTLAVNRQSAAGSRLRPRQPAGRQCDRRRQNAP
;
A
#
# COMPACT_ATOMS: atom_id res chain seq x y z
N MET A 1 -16.87 23.12 2.60
CA MET A 1 -17.11 22.08 1.58
C MET A 1 -16.55 20.76 2.09
N GLU A 2 -17.23 19.66 1.82
CA GLU A 2 -16.71 18.32 2.12
C GLU A 2 -15.56 17.99 1.15
N ARG A 3 -14.36 17.69 1.66
CA ARG A 3 -13.22 17.29 0.84
C ARG A 3 -13.48 15.93 0.21
N LYS A 4 -13.22 15.76 -1.08
CA LYS A 4 -13.39 14.50 -1.81
C LYS A 4 -12.24 14.30 -2.80
N GLY A 5 -11.85 13.05 -3.01
CA GLY A 5 -10.81 12.69 -3.98
C GLY A 5 -9.47 12.39 -3.36
N ILE A 6 -8.52 12.01 -4.21
CA ILE A 6 -7.24 11.40 -3.81
C ILE A 6 -6.10 12.07 -4.57
N ILE A 7 -5.09 12.50 -3.82
CA ILE A 7 -3.77 12.84 -4.33
C ILE A 7 -2.91 11.59 -4.13
N ALA A 8 -2.26 11.11 -5.19
CA ALA A 8 -1.23 10.08 -5.05
C ALA A 8 0.10 10.60 -5.57
N ALA A 9 1.13 10.41 -4.75
CA ALA A 9 2.44 10.98 -4.98
C ALA A 9 3.58 10.02 -4.63
N GLY A 10 4.74 10.25 -5.21
CA GLY A 10 5.93 9.43 -4.96
C GLY A 10 6.46 8.80 -6.24
N ASN A 11 6.90 7.56 -6.13
CA ASN A 11 7.67 6.91 -7.19
C ASN A 11 6.78 6.57 -8.40
N MET A 12 7.00 7.25 -9.53
CA MET A 12 6.35 6.99 -10.82
C MET A 12 7.38 6.38 -11.78
N LEU A 13 7.04 5.25 -12.40
CA LEU A 13 7.99 4.54 -13.27
C LEU A 13 7.29 3.84 -14.43
N VAL A 14 8.10 3.39 -15.40
CA VAL A 14 7.67 2.47 -16.45
C VAL A 14 8.29 1.09 -16.23
N ASP A 15 7.46 0.06 -16.17
CA ASP A 15 7.88 -1.32 -16.23
C ASP A 15 8.02 -1.73 -17.70
N HIS A 16 9.24 -2.10 -18.10
CA HIS A 16 9.54 -2.72 -19.39
C HIS A 16 9.54 -4.23 -19.17
N VAL A 17 8.46 -4.89 -19.56
CA VAL A 17 8.21 -6.30 -19.25
C VAL A 17 8.57 -7.13 -20.46
N HIS A 18 9.51 -8.04 -20.25
CA HIS A 18 10.06 -8.93 -21.26
C HIS A 18 9.84 -10.38 -20.85
N GLN A 19 9.42 -11.20 -21.82
CA GLN A 19 9.51 -12.64 -21.72
C GLN A 19 10.77 -13.08 -22.47
N ILE A 20 11.60 -13.87 -21.81
CA ILE A 20 12.85 -14.40 -22.36
C ILE A 20 12.77 -15.92 -22.41
N GLY A 21 13.44 -16.52 -23.40
CA GLY A 21 13.44 -17.98 -23.55
C GLY A 21 14.08 -18.71 -22.37
N GLN A 22 15.13 -18.13 -21.80
CA GLN A 22 15.83 -18.64 -20.62
C GLN A 22 16.63 -17.53 -19.95
N TRP A 23 17.07 -17.74 -18.72
CA TRP A 23 18.06 -16.85 -18.12
C TRP A 23 19.43 -17.04 -18.77
N PRO A 24 20.09 -15.99 -19.28
CA PRO A 24 21.37 -16.15 -19.95
C PRO A 24 22.51 -16.34 -18.94
N GLU A 25 23.51 -17.11 -19.34
CA GLU A 25 24.82 -17.08 -18.69
C GLU A 25 25.51 -15.72 -18.95
N ARG A 26 26.44 -15.33 -18.05
CA ARG A 26 27.17 -14.06 -18.20
C ARG A 26 27.94 -14.07 -19.53
N GLY A 27 27.73 -13.04 -20.35
CA GLY A 27 28.39 -12.88 -21.66
C GLY A 27 27.66 -13.53 -22.83
N TRP A 28 26.57 -14.27 -22.59
CA TRP A 28 25.77 -14.92 -23.63
C TRP A 28 24.49 -14.15 -23.94
N LEU A 29 24.06 -14.22 -25.21
CA LEU A 29 22.84 -13.59 -25.70
C LEU A 29 21.64 -14.50 -25.49
N VAL A 30 20.48 -13.91 -25.19
CA VAL A 30 19.18 -14.58 -25.24
C VAL A 30 18.17 -13.69 -25.98
N GLU A 31 17.21 -14.32 -26.64
CA GLU A 31 16.11 -13.63 -27.31
C GLU A 31 15.01 -13.20 -26.33
N ILE A 32 14.49 -11.99 -26.53
CA ILE A 32 13.24 -11.52 -25.92
C ILE A 32 12.10 -11.94 -26.86
N VAL A 33 11.28 -12.90 -26.44
CA VAL A 33 10.18 -13.46 -27.25
C VAL A 33 8.91 -12.59 -27.21
N HIS A 34 8.76 -11.78 -26.16
CA HIS A 34 7.67 -10.83 -26.03
C HIS A 34 8.12 -9.62 -25.22
N SER A 35 7.64 -8.43 -25.59
CA SER A 35 7.98 -7.17 -24.95
C SER A 35 6.75 -6.27 -24.86
N GLU A 36 6.46 -5.76 -23.67
CA GLU A 36 5.45 -4.73 -23.43
C GLU A 36 5.97 -3.65 -22.48
N ARG A 37 5.33 -2.48 -22.51
CA ARG A 37 5.54 -1.41 -21.54
C ARG A 37 4.27 -1.21 -20.73
N ALA A 38 4.45 -0.87 -19.46
CA ALA A 38 3.34 -0.49 -18.61
C ALA A 38 3.75 0.53 -17.56
N THR A 39 2.78 1.32 -17.11
CA THR A 39 2.98 2.19 -15.97
C THR A 39 3.11 1.36 -14.69
N GLY A 40 4.08 1.73 -13.87
CA GLY A 40 4.28 1.21 -12.52
C GLY A 40 4.41 2.35 -11.51
N GLY A 41 4.79 2.03 -10.28
CA GLY A 41 4.75 3.02 -9.20
C GLY A 41 3.42 3.02 -8.46
N ALA A 42 3.46 3.14 -7.13
CA ALA A 42 2.25 3.18 -6.30
C ALA A 42 1.27 4.30 -6.71
N PRO A 43 1.71 5.54 -7.02
CA PRO A 43 0.80 6.61 -7.46
C PRO A 43 0.02 6.26 -8.72
N LEU A 44 0.70 5.79 -9.76
CA LEU A 44 0.04 5.44 -11.03
C LEU A 44 -0.89 4.23 -10.85
N ASN A 45 -0.48 3.22 -10.08
CA ASN A 45 -1.31 2.07 -9.77
C ASN A 45 -2.62 2.47 -9.06
N VAL A 46 -2.55 3.35 -8.06
CA VAL A 46 -3.73 3.84 -7.33
C VAL A 46 -4.63 4.65 -8.25
N LEU A 47 -4.10 5.68 -8.90
CA LEU A 47 -4.90 6.64 -9.66
C LEU A 47 -5.51 6.00 -10.90
N LEU A 48 -4.74 5.27 -11.70
CA LEU A 48 -5.24 4.63 -12.92
C LEU A 48 -6.29 3.56 -12.60
N THR A 49 -6.14 2.84 -11.49
CA THR A 49 -7.12 1.82 -11.13
C THR A 49 -8.41 2.44 -10.62
N LEU A 50 -8.35 3.52 -9.83
CA LEU A 50 -9.54 4.30 -9.45
C LEU A 50 -10.28 4.88 -10.66
N ALA A 51 -9.53 5.37 -11.65
CA ALA A 51 -10.08 5.89 -12.90
C ALA A 51 -10.75 4.77 -13.71
N LYS A 52 -10.08 3.63 -13.90
CA LYS A 52 -10.64 2.45 -14.60
C LYS A 52 -11.88 1.88 -13.92
N MET A 53 -11.96 1.96 -12.60
CA MET A 53 -13.14 1.56 -11.83
C MET A 53 -14.28 2.58 -11.88
N HIS A 54 -14.07 3.73 -12.52
CA HIS A 54 -15.05 4.81 -12.59
C HIS A 54 -15.55 5.25 -11.20
N ALA A 55 -14.62 5.39 -10.24
CA ALA A 55 -14.95 5.69 -8.85
C ALA A 55 -15.65 7.06 -8.64
N GLY A 56 -15.68 7.93 -9.65
CA GLY A 56 -16.31 9.26 -9.56
C GLY A 56 -15.63 10.18 -8.54
N LEU A 57 -14.32 9.99 -8.35
CA LEU A 57 -13.49 10.77 -7.44
C LEU A 57 -12.57 11.69 -8.24
N PRO A 58 -12.35 12.94 -7.80
CA PRO A 58 -11.26 13.75 -8.32
C PRO A 58 -9.92 13.10 -7.98
N LEU A 59 -9.03 13.02 -8.97
CA LEU A 59 -7.73 12.34 -8.87
C LEU A 59 -6.61 13.29 -9.28
N GLN A 60 -5.54 13.35 -8.48
CA GLN A 60 -4.37 14.17 -8.78
C GLN A 60 -3.07 13.38 -8.55
N ALA A 61 -2.17 13.48 -9.52
CA ALA A 61 -0.82 12.94 -9.48
C ALA A 61 0.18 14.05 -9.08
N VAL A 62 1.13 13.71 -8.21
CA VAL A 62 2.27 14.56 -7.86
C VAL A 62 3.55 13.72 -7.94
N GLY A 63 4.53 14.15 -8.71
CA GLY A 63 5.74 13.35 -8.91
C GLY A 63 6.76 14.06 -9.78
N LEU A 64 7.89 13.39 -10.03
CA LEU A 64 8.96 13.89 -10.87
C LEU A 64 9.38 12.79 -11.85
N ILE A 65 9.30 13.11 -13.14
CA ILE A 65 9.63 12.21 -14.26
C ILE A 65 10.67 12.88 -15.16
N GLY A 66 11.38 12.08 -15.95
CA GLY A 66 12.37 12.57 -16.90
C GLY A 66 11.72 13.22 -18.13
N GLU A 67 12.51 14.03 -18.82
CA GLU A 67 12.21 14.52 -20.17
C GLU A 67 12.57 13.47 -21.23
N ASP A 68 11.88 12.32 -21.18
CA ASP A 68 12.13 11.18 -22.06
C ASP A 68 10.83 10.46 -22.46
N ASN A 69 10.98 9.43 -23.31
CA ASN A 69 9.85 8.65 -23.85
C ASN A 69 9.02 7.96 -22.75
N ASP A 70 9.64 7.56 -21.65
CA ASP A 70 8.93 6.93 -20.53
C ASP A 70 8.13 7.98 -19.74
N GLY A 71 8.67 9.19 -19.59
CA GLY A 71 7.97 10.34 -19.03
C GLY A 71 6.79 10.78 -19.91
N ASP A 72 6.96 10.80 -21.22
CA ASP A 72 5.90 11.06 -22.18
C ASP A 72 4.79 10.01 -22.09
N TYR A 73 5.17 8.73 -21.97
CA TYR A 73 4.22 7.64 -21.79
C TYR A 73 3.40 7.76 -20.50
N ILE A 74 4.03 8.09 -19.36
CA ILE A 74 3.31 8.34 -18.10
C ILE A 74 2.34 9.52 -18.25
N THR A 75 2.77 10.60 -18.89
CA THR A 75 1.95 11.80 -19.12
C THR A 75 0.72 11.47 -19.97
N ALA A 76 0.91 10.76 -21.08
CA ALA A 76 -0.17 10.31 -21.95
C ALA A 76 -1.17 9.41 -21.23
N MET A 77 -0.69 8.51 -20.36
CA MET A 77 -1.56 7.65 -19.55
C MET A 77 -2.37 8.45 -18.53
N LEU A 78 -1.81 9.47 -17.88
CA LEU A 78 -2.57 10.34 -16.98
C LEU A 78 -3.64 11.14 -17.72
N ASP A 79 -3.30 11.66 -18.90
CA ASP A 79 -4.23 12.43 -19.75
C ASP A 79 -5.37 11.55 -20.28
N GLN A 80 -5.07 10.33 -20.73
CA GLN A 80 -6.07 9.36 -21.20
C GLN A 80 -7.15 9.05 -20.15
N TYR A 81 -6.76 9.00 -18.88
CA TYR A 81 -7.67 8.70 -17.76
C TYR A 81 -8.17 9.94 -17.02
N HIS A 82 -7.94 11.15 -17.58
CA HIS A 82 -8.37 12.43 -17.03
C HIS A 82 -7.91 12.67 -15.57
N ILE A 83 -6.70 12.23 -15.24
CA ILE A 83 -6.09 12.45 -13.93
C ILE A 83 -5.34 13.78 -13.96
N ASN A 84 -5.58 14.65 -12.96
CA ASN A 84 -4.87 15.91 -12.88
C ASN A 84 -3.37 15.66 -12.66
N ARG A 85 -2.55 16.07 -13.62
CA ARG A 85 -1.09 15.92 -13.60
C ARG A 85 -0.33 17.24 -13.53
N GLN A 86 -0.96 18.34 -13.14
CA GLN A 86 -0.32 19.68 -13.10
C GLN A 86 0.92 19.73 -12.21
N LEU A 87 1.01 18.85 -11.21
CA LEU A 87 2.16 18.74 -10.30
C LEU A 87 3.03 17.49 -10.58
N VAL A 88 2.88 16.88 -11.75
CA VAL A 88 3.86 15.93 -12.29
C VAL A 88 4.92 16.74 -13.02
N GLN A 89 6.03 16.98 -12.33
CA GLN A 89 7.14 17.78 -12.84
C GLN A 89 8.02 16.96 -13.79
N ARG A 90 8.70 17.68 -14.69
CA ARG A 90 9.63 17.14 -15.68
C ARG A 90 11.04 17.61 -15.34
N THR A 91 12.04 16.78 -15.57
CA THR A 91 13.45 17.15 -15.37
C THR A 91 14.36 16.54 -16.43
N SER A 92 15.35 17.31 -16.87
CA SER A 92 16.46 16.85 -17.70
C SER A 92 17.65 16.32 -16.88
N SER A 93 17.62 16.45 -15.54
CA SER A 93 18.73 16.03 -14.66
C SER A 93 18.82 14.53 -14.43
N ALA A 94 17.76 13.78 -14.72
CA ALA A 94 17.71 12.33 -14.62
C ALA A 94 16.61 11.76 -15.53
N PRO A 95 16.77 10.54 -16.07
CA PRO A 95 15.71 9.88 -16.83
C PRO A 95 14.54 9.47 -15.91
N THR A 96 13.38 9.21 -16.49
CA THR A 96 12.25 8.60 -15.81
C THR A 96 12.67 7.28 -15.18
N SER A 97 12.18 7.00 -13.97
CA SER A 97 12.46 5.74 -13.32
C SER A 97 11.89 4.58 -14.14
N MET A 98 12.59 3.46 -14.17
CA MET A 98 12.15 2.28 -14.91
C MET A 98 12.52 0.99 -14.19
N THR A 99 11.77 -0.06 -14.48
CA THR A 99 12.12 -1.42 -14.07
C THR A 99 12.10 -2.32 -15.29
N GLN A 100 13.18 -3.04 -15.55
CA GLN A 100 13.16 -4.15 -16.48
C GLN A 100 12.69 -5.40 -15.74
N VAL A 101 11.62 -6.01 -16.24
CA VAL A 101 11.04 -7.23 -15.70
C VAL A 101 11.32 -8.34 -16.70
N MET A 102 12.23 -9.24 -16.34
CA MET A 102 12.57 -10.39 -17.15
C MET A 102 11.83 -11.61 -16.61
N THR A 103 11.00 -12.24 -17.44
CA THR A 103 10.24 -13.45 -17.10
C THR A 103 10.77 -14.61 -17.93
N ASP A 104 11.29 -15.65 -17.29
CA ASP A 104 11.74 -16.86 -17.98
C ASP A 104 10.57 -17.80 -18.36
N ALA A 105 10.88 -18.90 -19.05
CA ALA A 105 9.91 -19.88 -19.51
C ALA A 105 9.15 -20.57 -18.35
N GLU A 106 9.77 -20.67 -17.18
CA GLU A 106 9.18 -21.20 -15.95
C GLU A 106 8.25 -20.19 -15.26
N GLY A 107 8.22 -18.94 -15.74
CA GLY A 107 7.41 -17.84 -15.20
C GLY A 107 8.04 -17.16 -13.99
N GLN A 108 9.29 -17.46 -13.67
CA GLN A 108 10.05 -16.77 -12.63
C GLN A 108 10.45 -15.38 -13.15
N ARG A 109 10.30 -14.38 -12.28
CA ARG A 109 10.53 -12.97 -12.62
C ARG A 109 11.74 -12.42 -11.89
N THR A 110 12.55 -11.67 -12.62
CA THR A 110 13.70 -10.91 -12.12
C THR A 110 13.53 -9.44 -12.47
N PHE A 111 13.89 -8.57 -11.53
CA PHE A 111 13.64 -7.13 -11.62
C PHE A 111 14.96 -6.36 -11.57
N PHE A 112 15.24 -5.57 -12.60
CA PHE A 112 16.32 -4.59 -12.60
C PHE A 112 15.74 -3.19 -12.54
N HIS A 113 15.96 -2.48 -11.44
CA HIS A 113 15.31 -1.20 -11.20
C HIS A 113 16.31 -0.04 -11.30
N SER A 114 15.96 0.96 -12.10
CA SER A 114 16.64 2.25 -12.15
C SER A 114 15.75 3.32 -11.50
N PRO A 115 16.16 3.90 -10.36
CA PRO A 115 15.31 4.86 -9.66
C PRO A 115 15.14 6.22 -10.36
N GLY A 116 16.04 6.59 -11.29
CA GLY A 116 15.90 7.79 -12.12
C GLY A 116 15.51 9.07 -11.37
N ALA A 117 14.64 9.85 -11.99
CA ALA A 117 14.12 11.13 -11.50
C ALA A 117 13.44 11.04 -10.13
N ASN A 118 12.92 9.87 -9.72
CA ASN A 118 12.31 9.70 -8.39
C ASN A 118 13.32 9.92 -7.24
N ARG A 119 14.64 9.77 -7.48
CA ARG A 119 15.67 10.12 -6.48
C ARG A 119 15.67 11.60 -6.14
N LEU A 120 15.27 12.44 -7.09
CA LEU A 120 15.31 13.90 -6.99
C LEU A 120 14.00 14.50 -6.46
N LEU A 121 12.92 13.71 -6.39
CA LEU A 121 11.64 14.17 -5.84
C LEU A 121 11.80 14.56 -4.37
N ASP A 122 11.41 15.78 -4.02
CA ASP A 122 11.62 16.36 -2.69
C ASP A 122 10.52 17.37 -2.32
N LEU A 123 10.57 17.90 -1.09
CA LEU A 123 9.59 18.83 -0.50
C LEU A 123 9.11 19.96 -1.43
N PRO A 124 9.97 20.65 -2.22
CA PRO A 124 9.51 21.72 -3.09
C PRO A 124 8.46 21.30 -4.13
N ALA A 125 8.45 20.03 -4.54
CA ALA A 125 7.46 19.51 -5.48
C ALA A 125 6.02 19.52 -4.93
N PHE A 126 5.89 19.62 -3.60
CA PHE A 126 4.62 19.58 -2.87
C PHE A 126 4.20 20.96 -2.33
N GLU A 127 5.05 21.98 -2.43
CA GLU A 127 4.73 23.33 -1.97
C GLU A 127 3.51 23.92 -2.69
N PRO A 128 3.35 23.80 -4.03
CA PRO A 128 2.19 24.35 -4.75
C PRO A 128 0.89 23.56 -4.55
N LEU A 129 0.91 22.46 -3.78
CA LEU A 129 -0.25 21.60 -3.58
C LEU A 129 -1.27 22.26 -2.66
N ASP A 130 -2.31 22.82 -3.28
CA ASP A 130 -3.49 23.41 -2.64
C ASP A 130 -4.77 22.91 -3.32
N ALA A 131 -5.11 21.64 -3.10
CA ALA A 131 -6.29 21.02 -3.71
C ALA A 131 -7.30 20.65 -2.61
N PRO A 132 -8.63 20.85 -2.83
CA PRO A 132 -9.66 20.47 -1.86
C PRO A 132 -9.93 18.95 -1.83
N LEU A 133 -8.87 18.15 -1.98
CA LEU A 133 -8.89 16.69 -1.98
C LEU A 133 -8.80 16.15 -0.55
N LYS A 134 -9.30 14.93 -0.34
CA LYS A 134 -9.44 14.36 1.00
C LYS A 134 -8.19 13.64 1.46
N ILE A 135 -7.67 12.75 0.62
CA ILE A 135 -6.57 11.85 0.98
C ILE A 135 -5.31 12.27 0.23
N PHE A 136 -4.19 12.36 0.95
CA PHE A 136 -2.85 12.40 0.38
C PHE A 136 -2.18 11.05 0.60
N HIS A 137 -1.85 10.37 -0.49
CA HIS A 137 -1.20 9.07 -0.49
C HIS A 137 0.24 9.18 -0.99
N LEU A 138 1.22 8.87 -0.13
CA LEU A 138 2.62 8.77 -0.52
C LEU A 138 2.98 7.29 -0.77
N GLY A 139 3.40 7.00 -1.99
CA GLY A 139 3.70 5.65 -2.44
C GLY A 139 5.20 5.35 -2.50
N TYR A 140 5.57 4.16 -2.02
CA TYR A 140 6.92 3.58 -2.08
C TYR A 140 8.00 4.41 -1.37
N LEU A 141 7.77 4.72 -0.09
CA LEU A 141 8.84 5.10 0.81
C LEU A 141 9.98 4.06 0.74
N LEU A 142 11.24 4.47 0.94
CA LEU A 142 12.48 3.70 0.69
C LEU A 142 12.96 3.67 -0.78
N LEU A 143 12.19 4.25 -1.72
CA LEU A 143 12.60 4.50 -3.12
C LEU A 143 12.65 5.99 -3.48
N LEU A 144 12.60 6.88 -2.49
CA LEU A 144 12.50 8.33 -2.68
C LEU A 144 13.69 9.01 -2.02
N GLU A 145 14.87 8.86 -2.62
CA GLU A 145 16.16 9.15 -1.97
C GLU A 145 16.23 10.53 -1.32
N SER A 146 15.83 11.60 -2.00
CA SER A 146 15.80 12.94 -1.42
C SER A 146 14.83 13.04 -0.24
N LEU A 147 13.63 12.46 -0.33
CA LEU A 147 12.67 12.42 0.79
C LEU A 147 13.08 11.46 1.92
N ASP A 148 13.92 10.47 1.64
CA ASP A 148 14.45 9.54 2.64
C ASP A 148 15.64 10.13 3.41
N ARG A 149 16.12 11.33 3.04
CA ARG A 149 17.20 11.99 3.78
C ARG A 149 16.77 12.39 5.20
N PRO A 150 17.72 12.44 6.16
CA PRO A 150 17.46 12.92 7.51
C PRO A 150 16.86 14.32 7.53
N ASP A 151 16.01 14.56 8.53
CA ASP A 151 15.50 15.88 8.90
C ASP A 151 15.62 16.03 10.43
N GLU A 152 16.14 17.15 10.91
CA GLU A 152 16.47 17.36 12.33
C GLU A 152 15.24 17.34 13.25
N VAL A 153 14.08 17.75 12.74
CA VAL A 153 12.85 17.90 13.55
C VAL A 153 11.97 16.68 13.40
N TYR A 154 11.84 16.18 12.17
CA TYR A 154 10.90 15.11 11.84
C TYR A 154 11.55 13.74 11.72
N GLY A 155 12.87 13.64 11.81
CA GLY A 155 13.65 12.41 11.60
C GLY A 155 13.98 12.20 10.12
N THR A 156 13.00 12.35 9.23
CA THR A 156 13.19 12.29 7.77
C THR A 156 12.40 13.38 7.05
N ARG A 157 12.82 13.72 5.83
CA ARG A 157 12.08 14.67 4.98
C ARG A 157 10.71 14.13 4.57
N SER A 158 10.55 12.82 4.40
CA SER A 158 9.27 12.17 4.17
C SER A 158 8.34 12.31 5.38
N ALA A 159 8.84 12.14 6.61
CA ALA A 159 8.05 12.38 7.82
C ALA A 159 7.60 13.85 7.92
N ARG A 160 8.48 14.80 7.56
CA ARG A 160 8.12 16.22 7.44
C ARG A 160 7.03 16.47 6.41
N LEU A 161 7.14 15.88 5.22
CA LEU A 161 6.11 15.98 4.18
C LEU A 161 4.75 15.49 4.70
N LEU A 162 4.72 14.31 5.31
CA LEU A 162 3.49 13.72 5.86
C LEU A 162 2.89 14.59 6.96
N ALA A 163 3.72 15.17 7.84
CA ALA A 163 3.29 16.13 8.84
C ALA A 163 2.62 17.36 8.23
N GLN A 164 3.26 17.97 7.22
CA GLN A 164 2.76 19.14 6.50
C GLN A 164 1.44 18.86 5.78
N MET A 165 1.31 17.70 5.14
CA MET A 165 0.05 17.32 4.47
C MET A 165 -1.09 17.18 5.47
N ARG A 166 -0.82 16.59 6.64
CA ARG A 166 -1.81 16.51 7.71
C ARG A 166 -2.19 17.90 8.25
N GLU A 167 -1.22 18.80 8.44
CA GLU A 167 -1.47 20.18 8.87
C GLU A 167 -2.32 20.97 7.85
N ARG A 168 -2.18 20.66 6.56
CA ARG A 168 -3.04 21.17 5.48
C ARG A 168 -4.43 20.51 5.43
N GLY A 169 -4.75 19.62 6.36
CA GLY A 169 -6.07 18.99 6.51
C GLY A 169 -6.32 17.79 5.62
N TYR A 170 -5.28 17.19 5.02
CA TYR A 170 -5.41 15.90 4.32
C TYR A 170 -5.42 14.75 5.33
N GLU A 171 -6.18 13.70 5.02
CA GLU A 171 -5.95 12.39 5.63
C GLU A 171 -4.75 11.73 4.95
N VAL A 172 -3.76 11.31 5.73
CA VAL A 172 -2.47 10.89 5.18
C VAL A 172 -2.37 9.36 5.12
N SER A 173 -2.05 8.85 3.94
CA SER A 173 -1.87 7.42 3.64
C SER A 173 -0.46 7.15 3.12
N LEU A 174 0.10 6.00 3.50
CA LEU A 174 1.42 5.56 3.05
C LEU A 174 1.42 4.07 2.65
N ASP A 175 2.12 3.77 1.55
CA ASP A 175 2.52 2.42 1.13
C ASP A 175 4.06 2.32 1.16
N LEU A 176 4.59 1.15 1.54
CA LEU A 176 6.03 0.87 1.57
C LEU A 176 6.46 0.01 0.38
N VAL A 177 7.78 -0.11 0.18
CA VAL A 177 8.36 -1.18 -0.64
C VAL A 177 9.04 -2.22 0.24
N SER A 178 8.93 -3.49 -0.15
CA SER A 178 9.61 -4.57 0.53
C SER A 178 11.09 -4.59 0.15
N ARG A 179 11.96 -4.40 1.14
CA ARG A 179 13.41 -4.59 1.03
C ARG A 179 13.89 -5.43 2.21
N LYS A 180 14.00 -6.74 1.99
CA LYS A 180 14.37 -7.70 3.05
C LYS A 180 15.73 -7.33 3.65
N GLY A 181 15.79 -7.13 4.96
CA GLY A 181 17.03 -6.84 5.69
C GLY A 181 17.67 -5.49 5.36
N ASP A 182 16.94 -4.54 4.78
CA ASP A 182 17.47 -3.19 4.57
C ASP A 182 17.59 -2.47 5.93
N PRO A 183 18.81 -2.14 6.39
CA PRO A 183 19.01 -1.51 7.69
C PRO A 183 18.34 -0.14 7.79
N ARG A 184 17.98 0.47 6.65
CA ARG A 184 17.31 1.78 6.59
C ARG A 184 15.80 1.67 6.84
N TYR A 185 15.20 0.47 6.82
CA TYR A 185 13.76 0.30 6.97
C TYR A 185 13.23 0.98 8.25
N ARG A 186 13.75 0.57 9.42
CA ARG A 186 13.31 1.13 10.71
C ARG A 186 13.54 2.64 10.84
N PRO A 187 14.74 3.19 10.58
CA PRO A 187 14.99 4.63 10.75
C PRO A 187 14.20 5.49 9.76
N LEU A 188 13.79 4.96 8.60
CA LEU A 188 12.96 5.70 7.64
C LEU A 188 11.45 5.57 7.91
N VAL A 189 10.98 4.40 8.35
CA VAL A 189 9.55 4.13 8.56
C VAL A 189 9.06 4.69 9.90
N LEU A 190 9.81 4.49 11.00
CA LEU A 190 9.36 4.89 12.34
C LEU A 190 8.98 6.37 12.46
N PRO A 191 9.77 7.33 11.94
CA PRO A 191 9.44 8.75 12.06
C PRO A 191 8.15 9.12 11.32
N ALA A 192 7.81 8.41 10.23
CA ALA A 192 6.62 8.65 9.43
C ALA A 192 5.33 8.22 10.15
N LEU A 193 5.34 7.14 10.94
CA LEU A 193 4.13 6.50 11.48
C LEU A 193 3.21 7.44 12.26
N LYS A 194 3.78 8.33 13.09
CA LYS A 194 3.02 9.31 13.89
C LYS A 194 2.28 10.36 13.05
N HIS A 195 2.56 10.42 11.75
CA HIS A 195 1.95 11.34 10.79
C HIS A 195 0.88 10.68 9.92
N LEU A 196 0.69 9.36 10.03
CA LEU A 196 -0.22 8.60 9.19
C LEU A 196 -1.60 8.45 9.81
N ASP A 197 -2.64 8.60 8.99
CA ASP A 197 -3.98 8.09 9.29
C ASP A 197 -4.10 6.63 8.86
N TYR A 198 -3.55 6.32 7.69
CA TYR A 198 -3.64 5.00 7.07
C TYR A 198 -2.25 4.47 6.70
N LEU A 199 -1.97 3.22 7.06
CA LEU A 199 -0.79 2.50 6.61
C LEU A 199 -1.20 1.22 5.90
N THR A 200 -0.67 1.05 4.69
CA THR A 200 -0.76 -0.16 3.88
C THR A 200 0.61 -0.80 3.83
N ILE A 201 0.69 -2.07 4.20
CA ILE A 201 1.90 -2.87 4.01
C ILE A 201 1.53 -4.29 3.62
N ASN A 202 2.51 -5.04 3.10
CA ASN A 202 2.37 -6.47 2.97
C ASN A 202 2.91 -7.22 4.20
N GLU A 203 2.74 -8.54 4.20
CA GLU A 203 3.20 -9.43 5.26
C GLU A 203 4.72 -9.43 5.51
N LEU A 204 5.53 -9.18 4.49
CA LEU A 204 6.99 -9.15 4.61
C LEU A 204 7.42 -7.89 5.35
N GLU A 205 6.86 -6.75 4.97
CA GLU A 205 7.05 -5.46 5.65
C GLU A 205 6.54 -5.51 7.09
N ALA A 206 5.38 -6.16 7.33
CA ALA A 206 4.85 -6.35 8.68
C ALA A 206 5.77 -7.21 9.55
N SER A 207 6.35 -8.27 8.97
CA SER A 207 7.34 -9.12 9.65
C SER A 207 8.60 -8.34 9.97
N GLU A 208 9.14 -7.59 9.01
CA GLU A 208 10.33 -6.76 9.18
C GLU A 208 10.14 -5.69 10.28
N PHE A 209 8.96 -5.06 10.33
CA PHE A 209 8.66 -4.08 11.37
C PHE A 209 8.56 -4.70 12.77
N SER A 210 7.82 -5.80 12.88
CA SER A 210 7.43 -6.40 14.17
C SER A 210 8.41 -7.43 14.72
N GLY A 211 9.29 -7.97 13.88
CA GLY A 211 10.14 -9.12 14.20
C GLY A 211 9.36 -10.44 14.39
N LEU A 212 8.06 -10.46 14.05
CA LEU A 212 7.21 -11.64 14.20
C LEU A 212 7.23 -12.49 12.93
N GLU A 213 7.13 -13.81 13.11
CA GLU A 213 6.84 -14.74 12.01
C GLU A 213 5.38 -14.57 11.57
N ILE A 214 5.19 -14.00 10.38
CA ILE A 214 3.87 -13.70 9.84
C ILE A 214 3.25 -14.88 9.10
N ARG A 215 4.03 -15.93 8.82
CA ARG A 215 3.56 -17.20 8.25
C ARG A 215 3.89 -18.36 9.17
N LEU A 216 3.02 -19.37 9.17
CA LEU A 216 3.25 -20.66 9.81
C LEU A 216 4.22 -21.51 8.96
N PRO A 217 4.83 -22.58 9.52
CA PRO A 217 5.74 -23.46 8.78
C PRO A 217 5.13 -24.10 7.52
N ASN A 218 3.81 -24.29 7.51
CA ASN A 218 3.05 -24.79 6.34
C ASN A 218 2.82 -23.73 5.25
N GLY A 219 3.34 -22.52 5.45
CA GLY A 219 3.18 -21.39 4.55
C GLY A 219 1.87 -20.62 4.73
N GLU A 220 0.96 -20.98 5.64
CA GLU A 220 -0.29 -20.22 5.81
C GLU A 220 -0.09 -18.92 6.63
N PRO A 221 -0.92 -17.88 6.42
CA PRO A 221 -0.86 -16.65 7.22
C PRO A 221 -1.09 -16.90 8.73
N HIS A 222 -0.14 -16.47 9.56
CA HIS A 222 -0.25 -16.52 11.01
C HIS A 222 -1.10 -15.35 11.52
N VAL A 223 -2.43 -15.48 11.45
CA VAL A 223 -3.41 -14.41 11.73
C VAL A 223 -3.16 -13.67 13.06
N ALA A 224 -2.83 -14.40 14.13
CA ALA A 224 -2.54 -13.77 15.43
C ALA A 224 -1.29 -12.87 15.41
N ASN A 225 -0.21 -13.27 14.74
CA ASN A 225 0.99 -12.45 14.61
C ASN A 225 0.76 -11.28 13.66
N ILE A 226 -0.03 -11.45 12.60
CA ILE A 226 -0.48 -10.33 11.74
C ILE A 226 -1.22 -9.28 12.57
N ALA A 227 -2.17 -9.71 13.40
CA ALA A 227 -2.92 -8.80 14.27
C ALA A 227 -2.01 -8.09 15.29
N ARG A 228 -1.03 -8.80 15.87
CA ARG A 228 -0.03 -8.21 16.78
C ARG A 228 0.87 -7.20 16.07
N ALA A 229 1.34 -7.50 14.85
CA ALA A 229 2.12 -6.58 14.04
C ALA A 229 1.33 -5.31 13.70
N ALA A 230 0.06 -5.46 13.31
CA ALA A 230 -0.83 -4.32 13.07
C ALA A 230 -1.06 -3.48 14.35
N SER A 231 -1.23 -4.12 15.51
CA SER A 231 -1.32 -3.41 16.79
C SER A 231 -0.06 -2.63 17.10
N ALA A 232 1.12 -3.23 16.91
CA ALA A 232 2.40 -2.57 17.14
C ALA A 232 2.58 -1.32 16.24
N LEU A 233 2.08 -1.36 15.00
CA LEU A 233 2.10 -0.21 14.09
C LEU A 233 1.13 0.91 14.52
N LEU A 234 -0.04 0.55 15.03
CA LEU A 234 -0.98 1.50 15.63
C LEU A 234 -0.39 2.15 16.89
N ASP A 235 0.23 1.35 17.75
CA ASP A 235 0.89 1.80 18.98
C ASP A 235 2.10 2.69 18.66
N ALA A 236 2.79 2.44 17.55
CA ALA A 236 3.90 3.25 17.05
C ALA A 236 3.46 4.59 16.40
N GLY A 237 2.16 4.82 16.18
CA GLY A 237 1.64 6.16 15.87
C GLY A 237 0.59 6.24 14.77
N VAL A 238 0.30 5.17 14.02
CA VAL A 238 -0.72 5.20 12.97
C VAL A 238 -2.09 5.48 13.61
N ARG A 239 -2.77 6.53 13.14
CA ARG A 239 -3.92 7.11 13.88
C ARG A 239 -5.21 6.33 13.72
N GLN A 240 -5.51 5.83 12.52
CA GLN A 240 -6.82 5.25 12.22
C GLN A 240 -6.73 3.75 11.94
N ARG A 241 -5.98 3.35 10.91
CA ARG A 241 -6.02 1.98 10.39
C ARG A 241 -4.69 1.52 9.80
N VAL A 242 -4.37 0.26 10.08
CA VAL A 242 -3.30 -0.49 9.42
C VAL A 242 -3.92 -1.62 8.63
N VAL A 243 -3.51 -1.78 7.37
CA VAL A 243 -3.94 -2.86 6.49
C VAL A 243 -2.72 -3.68 6.10
N ILE A 244 -2.77 -4.99 6.39
CA ILE A 244 -1.71 -5.94 6.04
C ILE A 244 -2.23 -6.89 4.97
N HIS A 245 -1.57 -6.90 3.82
CA HIS A 245 -1.91 -7.76 2.69
C HIS A 245 -1.08 -9.06 2.66
N CYS A 246 -1.80 -10.19 2.57
CA CYS A 246 -1.26 -11.51 2.24
C CYS A 246 -1.67 -11.92 0.80
N PRO A 247 -0.77 -12.51 -0.02
CA PRO A 247 -1.03 -13.00 -1.37
C PRO A 247 -2.34 -13.81 -1.54
N GLU A 248 -2.68 -14.64 -0.56
CA GLU A 248 -3.89 -15.48 -0.52
C GLU A 248 -5.18 -14.67 -0.46
N GLY A 249 -5.10 -13.39 -0.07
CA GLY A 249 -6.23 -12.48 -0.05
C GLY A 249 -6.65 -11.99 -1.43
N HIS A 250 -5.81 -12.16 -2.46
CA HIS A 250 -6.10 -11.73 -3.82
C HIS A 250 -5.99 -12.94 -4.72
N GLY A 251 -7.12 -13.58 -5.05
CA GLY A 251 -7.12 -14.72 -5.96
C GLY A 251 -6.38 -14.36 -7.25
N ARG A 252 -5.22 -14.99 -7.50
CA ARG A 252 -4.42 -15.02 -8.75
C ARG A 252 -4.52 -13.80 -9.68
N LEU A 253 -4.54 -12.58 -9.15
CA LEU A 253 -4.55 -11.35 -9.95
C LEU A 253 -3.11 -10.86 -10.18
N PRO A 254 -2.84 -10.24 -11.35
CA PRO A 254 -1.53 -9.68 -11.64
C PRO A 254 -1.15 -8.62 -10.59
N TYR A 255 0.15 -8.54 -10.28
CA TYR A 255 0.77 -7.68 -9.25
C TYR A 255 0.28 -6.21 -9.24
N ARG A 256 -0.19 -5.71 -10.39
CA ARG A 256 -0.71 -4.34 -10.60
C ARG A 256 -1.96 -3.99 -9.78
N SER A 257 -2.69 -4.94 -9.19
CA SER A 257 -3.90 -4.69 -8.38
C SER A 257 -3.67 -4.55 -6.86
N ARG A 258 -2.43 -4.71 -6.35
CA ARG A 258 -2.14 -4.78 -4.89
C ARG A 258 -2.25 -3.44 -4.16
N ALA A 259 -1.79 -2.33 -4.76
CA ALA A 259 -1.85 -1.01 -4.14
C ALA A 259 -3.31 -0.52 -3.99
N LEU A 260 -4.17 -0.83 -4.97
CA LEU A 260 -5.56 -0.40 -5.00
C LEU A 260 -6.41 -1.03 -3.88
N GLY A 261 -6.34 -2.35 -3.70
CA GLY A 261 -7.14 -3.04 -2.67
C GLY A 261 -6.88 -2.48 -1.27
N THR A 262 -5.69 -1.93 -1.06
CA THR A 262 -5.25 -1.42 0.23
C THR A 262 -5.57 0.06 0.45
N VAL A 263 -5.40 0.91 -0.57
CA VAL A 263 -5.87 2.30 -0.53
C VAL A 263 -7.41 2.37 -0.51
N MET A 264 -8.11 1.48 -1.22
CA MET A 264 -9.57 1.38 -1.13
C MET A 264 -10.04 0.85 0.22
N ALA A 265 -9.36 -0.13 0.83
CA ALA A 265 -9.68 -0.57 2.19
C ALA A 265 -9.42 0.51 3.26
N ALA A 266 -8.41 1.37 3.04
CA ALA A 266 -8.16 2.55 3.85
C ALA A 266 -9.27 3.62 3.66
N ALA A 267 -9.65 3.91 2.41
CA ALA A 267 -10.64 4.95 2.08
C ALA A 267 -12.10 4.56 2.34
N ALA A 268 -12.46 3.27 2.36
CA ALA A 268 -13.85 2.81 2.36
C ALA A 268 -14.60 2.91 3.71
N GLY A 269 -13.94 3.27 4.83
CA GLY A 269 -14.63 3.59 6.10
C GLY A 269 -15.46 2.48 6.79
N GLY A 270 -15.70 1.33 6.15
CA GLY A 270 -16.54 0.25 6.68
C GLY A 270 -15.77 -0.90 7.32
N ASP A 271 -16.34 -1.50 8.37
CA ASP A 271 -15.91 -2.77 8.96
C ASP A 271 -16.09 -3.87 7.90
N TYR A 272 -15.01 -4.31 7.25
CA TYR A 272 -15.04 -5.41 6.29
C TYR A 272 -15.13 -6.76 7.04
N ARG A 273 -16.23 -6.97 7.77
CA ARG A 273 -16.60 -8.27 8.33
C ARG A 273 -17.50 -9.00 7.34
N GLN A 274 -17.02 -10.12 6.81
CA GLN A 274 -17.85 -11.04 6.02
C GLN A 274 -19.07 -11.50 6.86
N ARG A 275 -20.28 -11.10 6.45
CA ARG A 275 -21.51 -11.79 6.86
C ARG A 275 -21.78 -12.92 5.88
N ARG A 276 -21.70 -14.18 6.35
CA ARG A 276 -22.37 -15.30 5.66
C ARG A 276 -23.88 -15.05 5.73
N ARG A 277 -24.54 -14.86 4.59
CA ARG A 277 -25.99 -15.10 4.47
C ARG A 277 -26.22 -16.14 3.39
N GLY A 278 -27.04 -17.13 3.76
CA GLY A 278 -27.24 -18.40 3.07
C GLY A 278 -27.82 -18.28 1.67
N GLY A 279 -27.81 -19.42 0.99
CA GLY A 279 -27.93 -19.53 -0.45
C GLY A 279 -29.18 -18.91 -1.05
N ARG A 280 -28.97 -18.08 -2.06
CA ARG A 280 -29.68 -18.10 -3.34
C ARG A 280 -28.89 -17.30 -4.36
N LEU A 281 -28.71 -17.87 -5.55
CA LEU A 281 -28.04 -17.26 -6.70
C LEU A 281 -28.84 -16.02 -7.14
N LEU A 282 -28.26 -14.83 -6.97
CA LEU A 282 -28.63 -13.64 -7.73
C LEU A 282 -27.41 -13.25 -8.56
N ARG A 283 -27.52 -13.39 -9.89
CA ARG A 283 -26.55 -12.90 -10.87
C ARG A 283 -26.55 -11.37 -10.85
N ARG A 284 -25.78 -10.74 -9.97
CA ARG A 284 -25.32 -9.33 -10.04
C ARG A 284 -24.23 -9.13 -8.97
N SER A 285 -23.11 -8.54 -9.40
CA SER A 285 -21.96 -8.11 -8.59
C SER A 285 -21.11 -9.27 -8.06
N ALA A 286 -19.92 -9.47 -8.65
CA ALA A 286 -18.91 -10.38 -8.13
C ALA A 286 -18.55 -9.99 -6.69
N VAL A 287 -19.05 -10.77 -5.73
CA VAL A 287 -18.74 -10.64 -4.30
C VAL A 287 -17.32 -11.14 -4.09
N TRP A 288 -16.40 -10.21 -3.88
CA TRP A 288 -14.98 -10.45 -3.61
C TRP A 288 -14.81 -11.15 -2.25
N GLN A 289 -14.25 -12.37 -2.25
CA GLN A 289 -13.82 -13.05 -1.04
C GLN A 289 -12.29 -12.89 -0.90
N SER A 290 -11.87 -11.88 -0.14
CA SER A 290 -10.45 -11.60 0.15
C SER A 290 -10.11 -11.80 1.63
N ARG A 291 -8.98 -12.46 1.92
CA ARG A 291 -8.32 -12.47 3.24
C ARG A 291 -7.39 -11.26 3.36
N THR A 292 -7.96 -10.09 3.63
CA THR A 292 -7.21 -8.88 3.99
C THR A 292 -7.49 -8.58 5.47
N LEU A 293 -6.45 -8.38 6.29
CA LEU A 293 -6.64 -7.98 7.69
C LEU A 293 -6.49 -6.46 7.79
N ALA A 294 -7.59 -5.79 8.10
CA ALA A 294 -7.59 -4.38 8.48
C ALA A 294 -7.85 -4.26 9.98
N VAL A 295 -6.96 -3.57 10.71
CA VAL A 295 -7.08 -3.34 12.14
C VAL A 295 -7.28 -1.85 12.39
N ASN A 296 -8.36 -1.51 13.10
CA ASN A 296 -8.69 -0.15 13.51
C ASN A 296 -8.22 0.12 14.94
N ARG A 297 -7.86 1.37 15.23
CA ARG A 297 -7.47 1.78 16.59
C ARG A 297 -8.57 1.52 17.64
N GLN A 298 -9.84 1.73 17.28
CA GLN A 298 -10.98 1.43 18.15
C GLN A 298 -11.13 -0.06 18.46
N SER A 299 -10.74 -0.96 17.54
CA SER A 299 -10.77 -2.42 17.77
C SER A 299 -9.58 -2.93 18.57
N ALA A 300 -8.42 -2.24 18.53
CA ALA A 300 -7.24 -2.61 19.29
C ALA A 300 -7.37 -2.31 20.80
N ALA A 301 -8.10 -1.24 21.17
CA ALA A 301 -8.32 -0.86 22.57
C ALA A 301 -9.26 -1.80 23.36
N GLY A 302 -9.99 -2.70 22.68
CA GLY A 302 -11.02 -3.56 23.27
C GLY A 302 -10.55 -4.92 23.80
N SER A 303 -9.27 -5.28 23.67
CA SER A 303 -8.76 -6.62 24.02
C SER A 303 -8.24 -6.73 25.46
N ARG A 304 -8.88 -6.09 26.44
CA ARG A 304 -8.74 -6.52 27.84
C ARG A 304 -9.70 -7.68 28.08
N LEU A 305 -9.18 -8.90 27.95
CA LEU A 305 -9.84 -10.14 28.35
C LEU A 305 -10.32 -10.02 29.80
N ARG A 306 -11.62 -9.80 30.01
CA ARG A 306 -12.24 -10.01 31.33
C ARG A 306 -12.23 -11.53 31.60
N PRO A 307 -11.71 -12.02 32.73
CA PRO A 307 -11.77 -13.43 33.05
C PRO A 307 -13.23 -13.84 33.24
N ARG A 308 -13.69 -14.81 32.43
CA ARG A 308 -14.99 -15.45 32.60
C ARG A 308 -14.96 -16.29 33.87
N GLN A 309 -15.74 -15.90 34.88
CA GLN A 309 -16.07 -16.80 36.00
C GLN A 309 -16.89 -17.99 35.47
N PRO A 310 -16.68 -19.23 35.95
CA PRO A 310 -17.46 -20.38 35.52
C PRO A 310 -18.88 -20.30 36.09
N ALA A 311 -19.86 -20.54 35.22
CA ALA A 311 -21.26 -20.65 35.57
C ALA A 311 -21.50 -21.80 36.57
N GLY A 312 -22.10 -21.47 37.71
CA GLY A 312 -22.56 -22.45 38.70
C GLY A 312 -23.65 -23.34 38.12
N ARG A 313 -23.52 -24.65 38.34
CA ARG A 313 -24.55 -25.65 38.07
C ARG A 313 -25.72 -25.42 39.03
N GLN A 314 -26.88 -25.02 38.52
CA GLN A 314 -28.16 -25.22 39.21
C GLN A 314 -28.69 -26.60 38.78
N CYS A 315 -28.81 -27.50 39.75
CA CYS A 315 -29.54 -28.75 39.61
C CYS A 315 -30.67 -28.75 40.65
N ASP A 316 -31.89 -28.91 40.14
CA ASP A 316 -33.15 -29.03 40.86
C ASP A 316 -33.12 -30.02 42.03
N ARG A 317 -33.71 -29.64 43.18
CA ARG A 317 -34.61 -30.52 43.93
C ARG A 317 -35.75 -29.73 44.59
N ARG A 318 -36.96 -30.19 44.29
CA ARG A 318 -38.26 -29.75 44.83
C ARG A 318 -38.44 -30.15 46.29
N ARG A 319 -39.12 -29.25 47.03
CA ARG A 319 -40.10 -29.43 48.13
C ARG A 319 -40.15 -30.77 48.89
N GLN A 320 -40.12 -30.71 50.22
CA GLN A 320 -41.23 -31.15 51.10
C GLN A 320 -41.00 -30.76 52.59
N ASN A 321 -42.02 -30.07 53.14
CA ASN A 321 -42.58 -29.98 54.49
C ASN A 321 -41.73 -29.97 55.78
N ALA A 322 -42.06 -28.97 56.62
CA ALA A 322 -41.77 -28.81 58.06
C ALA A 322 -42.73 -29.70 58.93
N PRO A 323 -42.69 -29.72 60.28
CA PRO A 323 -42.18 -28.71 61.23
C PRO A 323 -40.74 -28.92 61.70
#